data_AF-A0A7X5C6X0-F1
#
_entry.id   AF-A0A7X5C6X0-F1
#
_cell.length_a   1.000
_cell.length_b   1.000
_cell.length_c   1.000
_cell.angle_alpha   90.00
_cell.angle_beta   90.00
_cell.angle_gamma   90.00
#
_symmetry.space_group_name_H-M   'P 1'
#
loop_
_entity.id
_entity.type
_entity.pdbx_description
1 polymer ?
#
loop_
_entity_poly.entity_id
_entity_poly.type
_entity_poly.pdbx_seq_one_letter_code
_entity_poly.pdbx_strand_id
1 'polypeptide(L)' 'MLDHNKQIKSAALEELDSLRLQVASEPEEIPDEKLAEFSALESFDKDKLKTLIDKVIVYGADAIEIVWKVDDLFRNG' A
#
# COMPACT_ATOMS: atom_id res chain seq x y z
N MET A 1 -13.54 -26.53 -29.99
CA MET A 1 -13.63 -25.18 -29.37
C MET A 1 -14.09 -25.21 -27.93
N LEU A 2 -15.14 -25.98 -27.57
CA LEU A 2 -15.66 -26.05 -26.19
C LEU A 2 -14.62 -26.55 -25.17
N ASP A 3 -13.80 -27.53 -25.54
CA ASP A 3 -12.80 -28.12 -24.63
C ASP A 3 -11.60 -27.21 -24.36
N HIS A 4 -11.20 -26.40 -25.34
CA HIS A 4 -10.16 -25.40 -25.18
C HIS A 4 -10.57 -24.31 -24.19
N ASN A 5 -11.85 -23.88 -24.25
CA ASN A 5 -12.38 -22.88 -23.33
C ASN A 5 -12.46 -23.41 -21.89
N LYS A 6 -12.81 -24.70 -21.72
CA LYS A 6 -12.76 -25.39 -20.43
C LYS A 6 -11.35 -25.48 -19.86
N GLN A 7 -10.36 -25.78 -20.69
CA GLN A 7 -8.96 -25.81 -20.27
C GLN A 7 -8.44 -24.43 -19.83
N ILE A 8 -8.73 -23.38 -20.60
CA ILE A 8 -8.36 -22.01 -20.22
C ILE A 8 -9.00 -21.63 -18.88
N LYS A 9 -10.27 -21.95 -18.67
CA LYS A 9 -10.96 -21.66 -17.41
C LYS A 9 -10.33 -22.42 -16.24
N SER A 10 -9.95 -23.68 -16.43
CA SER A 10 -9.30 -24.47 -15.39
C SER A 10 -7.94 -23.89 -15.02
N ALA A 11 -7.10 -23.56 -16.02
CA ALA A 11 -5.78 -22.99 -15.81
C ALA A 11 -5.86 -21.63 -15.10
N ALA A 12 -6.80 -20.76 -15.49
CA ALA A 12 -6.99 -19.47 -14.85
C ALA A 12 -7.46 -19.59 -13.39
N LEU A 13 -8.24 -20.62 -13.05
CA LEU A 13 -8.66 -20.88 -11.67
C LEU A 13 -7.50 -21.38 -10.81
N GLU A 14 -6.65 -22.26 -11.33
CA GLU A 14 -5.45 -22.73 -10.64
C GLU A 14 -4.44 -21.60 -10.38
N GLU A 15 -4.29 -20.69 -11.35
CA GLU A 15 -3.45 -19.49 -11.20
C GLU A 15 -4.01 -18.54 -10.12
N LEU A 16 -5.33 -18.31 -10.11
CA LEU A 16 -5.98 -17.48 -9.08
C LEU A 16 -5.87 -18.09 -7.67
N ASP A 17 -6.02 -19.40 -7.53
CA ASP A 17 -5.87 -20.07 -6.24
C ASP A 17 -4.41 -20.02 -5.75
N SER A 18 -3.45 -20.14 -6.66
CA SER A 18 -2.01 -20.00 -6.36
C SER A 18 -1.67 -18.58 -5.91
N LEU A 19 -2.26 -17.56 -6.52
CA LEU A 19 -2.08 -16.16 -6.12
C LEU A 19 -2.75 -15.86 -4.78
N ARG A 20 -3.95 -16.41 -4.54
CA ARG A 20 -4.64 -16.26 -3.24
C ARG A 20 -3.85 -16.87 -2.09
N LEU A 21 -3.21 -18.02 -2.30
CA LEU A 21 -2.39 -18.66 -1.28
C LEU A 21 -1.13 -17.83 -0.96
N GLN A 22 -0.55 -17.18 -1.97
CA GLN A 22 0.56 -16.25 -1.78
C GLN A 22 0.13 -15.01 -0.99
N VAL A 23 -0.96 -14.36 -1.39
CA VAL A 23 -1.50 -13.16 -0.71
C VAL A 23 -1.95 -13.47 0.72
N ALA A 24 -2.54 -14.64 0.98
CA ALA A 24 -2.92 -15.05 2.33
C ALA A 24 -1.72 -15.40 3.22
N SER A 25 -0.53 -15.58 2.64
CA SER A 25 0.72 -15.83 3.35
C SER A 25 1.56 -14.56 3.53
N GLU A 26 1.21 -13.47 2.84
CA GLU A 26 1.77 -12.16 3.09
C GLU A 26 1.10 -11.56 4.33
N PRO A 27 1.86 -11.07 5.31
CA PRO A 27 1.27 -10.41 6.46
C PRO A 27 0.51 -9.17 5.98
N GLU A 28 -0.76 -9.04 6.39
CA GLU A 28 -1.62 -7.88 6.13
C GLU A 28 -0.99 -6.57 6.65
N GLU A 29 -0.06 -6.71 7.59
CA GLU A 29 0.75 -5.66 8.18
C GLU A 29 2.21 -5.78 7.71
N ILE A 30 2.78 -4.67 7.22
CA ILE A 30 4.20 -4.64 6.85
C ILE A 30 5.01 -4.77 8.16
N PRO A 31 5.84 -5.81 8.32
CA PRO A 31 6.58 -6.01 9.57
C PRO A 31 7.54 -4.84 9.84
N ASP A 32 7.66 -4.45 11.11
CA ASP A 32 8.46 -3.31 11.58
C ASP A 32 9.91 -3.32 11.07
N GLU A 33 10.48 -4.51 10.86
CA GLU A 33 11.83 -4.71 10.32
C GLU A 33 11.94 -4.22 8.88
N LYS A 34 10.91 -4.43 8.05
CA LYS A 34 10.82 -3.88 6.69
C LYS A 34 10.53 -2.37 6.72
N LEU A 35 9.77 -1.88 7.71
CA LEU A 35 9.59 -0.44 7.92
C LEU A 35 10.91 0.24 8.33
N ALA A 36 11.79 -0.45 9.05
CA ALA A 36 13.12 0.04 9.40
C ALA A 36 14.03 0.20 8.17
N GLU A 37 13.82 -0.58 7.11
CA GLU A 37 14.51 -0.39 5.83
C GLU A 37 14.04 0.90 5.12
N PHE A 38 12.77 1.30 5.26
CA PHE A 38 12.27 2.61 4.82
C PHE A 38 12.66 3.77 5.74
N SER A 39 13.12 3.47 6.96
CA SER A 39 13.67 4.45 7.91
C SER A 39 15.07 4.92 7.52
N ALA A 40 15.71 4.23 6.57
CA ALA A 40 17.01 4.62 6.05
C ALA A 40 16.85 5.73 4.98
N LEU A 41 17.17 6.95 5.40
CA LEU A 41 17.67 8.06 4.56
C LEU A 41 16.65 9.06 3.99
N GLU A 42 16.00 9.83 4.86
CA GLU A 42 16.09 11.28 4.79
C GLU A 42 15.90 11.80 6.22
N SER A 43 16.71 12.77 6.66
CA SER A 43 16.43 13.47 7.91
C SER A 43 14.98 13.97 7.85
N PHE A 44 14.12 13.51 8.76
CA PHE A 44 12.71 13.89 8.76
C PHE A 44 12.59 15.41 8.89
N ASP A 45 12.36 16.06 7.76
CA ASP A 45 12.23 17.50 7.67
C ASP A 45 10.78 17.86 7.98
N LYS A 46 10.58 18.29 9.22
CA LYS A 46 9.27 18.72 9.73
C LYS A 46 8.68 19.87 8.92
N ASP A 47 9.51 20.72 8.33
CA ASP A 47 9.06 21.87 7.57
C ASP A 47 8.63 21.45 6.16
N LYS A 48 9.34 20.51 5.52
CA LYS A 48 8.86 19.84 4.29
C LYS A 48 7.54 19.11 4.53
N LEU A 49 7.38 18.40 5.65
CA LEU A 49 6.11 17.71 5.94
C LEU A 49 4.93 18.70 6.04
N LYS A 50 5.12 19.84 6.72
CA LYS A 50 4.09 20.88 6.82
C LYS A 50 3.70 21.45 5.45
N THR A 51 4.64 21.54 4.49
CA THR A 51 4.32 22.07 3.16
C THR A 51 3.42 21.12 2.36
N LEU A 52 3.47 19.81 2.63
CA LEU A 52 2.72 18.76 1.92
C LEU A 52 1.33 18.51 2.49
N ILE A 53 1.10 18.88 3.76
CA ILE A 53 -0.19 18.74 4.42
C ILE A 53 -1.11 19.90 4.03
N ASP A 54 -2.31 19.58 3.56
CA ASP A 54 -3.38 20.55 3.30
C ASP A 54 -4.12 20.88 4.60
N LYS A 55 -4.51 19.84 5.36
CA LYS A 55 -5.29 19.99 6.59
C LYS A 55 -5.00 18.86 7.57
N VAL A 56 -5.01 19.18 8.86
CA VAL A 56 -5.05 18.18 9.95
C VAL A 56 -6.36 18.35 10.71
N ILE A 57 -7.09 17.26 10.91
CA ILE A 57 -8.33 17.22 11.69
C ILE A 57 -8.07 16.32 12.88
N VAL A 58 -8.38 16.79 14.09
CA VAL A 58 -8.17 16.04 15.33
C VAL A 58 -9.53 15.65 15.89
N TYR A 59 -9.80 14.34 15.93
CA TYR A 59 -11.01 13.76 16.49
C TYR A 59 -10.73 13.27 17.92
N GLY A 60 -10.56 14.20 18.85
CA GLY A 60 -10.28 13.89 20.26
C GLY A 60 -8.81 13.51 20.51
N ALA A 61 -8.56 12.74 21.58
CA ALA A 61 -7.20 12.45 22.03
C ALA A 61 -6.46 11.42 21.15
N ASP A 62 -7.20 10.52 20.50
CA ASP A 62 -6.63 9.28 19.96
C ASP A 62 -6.74 9.17 18.43
N ALA A 63 -7.39 10.12 17.76
CA ALA A 63 -7.63 10.06 16.32
C ALA A 63 -7.29 11.37 15.62
N ILE A 64 -6.49 11.27 14.55
CA ILE A 64 -6.19 12.37 13.64
C ILE A 64 -6.41 11.94 12.20
N GLU A 65 -6.86 12.87 11.37
CA GLU A 65 -6.97 12.73 9.92
C GLU A 65 -6.06 13.78 9.27
N ILE A 66 -5.18 13.34 8.37
CA ILE A 66 -4.26 14.18 7.63
C ILE A 66 -4.72 14.20 6.17
N VAL A 67 -5.12 15.39 5.69
CA VAL A 67 -5.45 15.65 4.29
C VAL A 67 -4.20 16.17 3.61
N TRP A 68 -3.84 15.54 2.49
CA TRP A 68 -2.64 15.84 1.74
C TRP A 68 -2.91 16.74 0.54
N LYS A 69 -1.95 17.60 0.17
CA LYS A 69 -2.00 18.35 -1.09
C LYS A 69 -1.77 17.36 -2.23
N VAL A 70 -2.81 17.11 -3.02
CA VAL A 70 -2.88 16.06 -4.07
C VAL A 70 -1.77 16.16 -5.12
N ASP A 71 -1.16 17.33 -5.31
CA ASP A 71 -0.19 17.55 -6.38
C ASP A 71 1.25 17.07 -6.07
N ASP A 72 1.61 16.81 -4.81
CA ASP A 72 3.03 16.86 -4.40
C ASP A 72 3.61 15.56 -3.82
N LEU A 73 2.83 14.48 -3.67
CA LEU A 73 3.27 13.29 -2.92
C LEU A 73 3.71 12.07 -3.74
N PHE A 74 3.33 11.97 -5.01
CA PHE A 74 3.58 10.74 -5.81
C PHE A 74 4.02 11.02 -7.25
N ARG A 75 4.41 12.26 -7.58
CA ARG A 75 4.72 12.64 -8.97
C ARG A 75 6.08 12.20 -9.50
N ASN A 76 6.99 11.79 -8.63
CA ASN A 76 8.31 11.28 -9.05
C ASN A 76 8.51 9.87 -8.47
N GLY A 77 8.02 8.87 -9.22
CA GLY A 77 8.46 7.48 -9.09
C GLY A 77 9.65 7.19 -10.00
#